data_AF-A0A3D2U0U3-F1
#
_entry.id   AF-A0A3D2U0U3-F1
#
_cell.length_a   1.000
_cell.length_b   1.000
_cell.length_c   1.000
_cell.angle_alpha   90.00
_cell.angle_beta   90.00
_cell.angle_gamma   90.00
#
_symmetry.space_group_name_H-M   'P 1'
#
loop_
_entity.id
_entity.type
_entity.pdbx_description
1 polymer ?
#
loop_
_entity_poly.entity_id
_entity_poly.type
_entity_poly.pdbx_seq_one_letter_code
_entity_poly.pdbx_strand_id
1 'polypeptide(L)'
;MSRIVLRSRLLQAILLATLGITSARSADPLPSWNDGATKQRIVEFVRSVTTVGGPDFVPVSKRIATFDNDGTLWSEQPAYFQLQFSIHRTRKLIGSHPEWRTTQPFKAALENDLATLTSGNGKPFLALTASTLGGLTVTEMHAEVGEWLKSARHPRFQRPYTDLVF
;
A
#
# COMPACT_ATOMS: atom_id res chain seq x y z
N MET A 1 -34.26 -32.12 -54.55
CA MET A 1 -34.01 -31.32 -53.33
C MET A 1 -34.05 -29.84 -53.68
N SER A 2 -35.04 -29.10 -53.15
CA SER A 2 -35.32 -27.72 -53.55
C SER A 2 -34.22 -26.76 -53.10
N ARG A 3 -33.82 -25.83 -53.99
CA ARG A 3 -32.82 -24.77 -53.75
C ARG A 3 -33.12 -23.92 -52.50
N ILE A 4 -34.37 -23.93 -52.04
CA ILE A 4 -34.87 -23.26 -50.83
C ILE A 4 -34.34 -23.94 -49.55
N VAL A 5 -34.27 -25.27 -49.52
CA VAL A 5 -33.78 -26.03 -48.35
C VAL A 5 -32.26 -25.84 -48.17
N LEU A 6 -31.52 -25.74 -49.28
CA LEU A 6 -30.08 -25.54 -49.27
C LEU A 6 -29.70 -24.12 -48.79
N ARG A 7 -30.49 -23.10 -49.17
CA ARG A 7 -30.31 -21.71 -48.69
C ARG A 7 -30.68 -21.55 -47.21
N SER A 8 -31.73 -22.23 -46.74
CA SER A 8 -32.13 -22.24 -45.33
C SER A 8 -31.09 -22.86 -44.41
N ARG A 9 -30.38 -23.91 -44.86
CA ARG A 9 -29.30 -24.55 -44.09
C ARG A 9 -28.00 -23.74 -44.08
N LEU A 10 -27.70 -23.00 -45.15
CA LEU A 10 -26.54 -22.09 -45.20
C LEU A 10 -26.72 -20.88 -44.27
N LEU A 11 -27.92 -20.31 -44.21
CA LEU A 11 -28.24 -19.19 -43.31
C LEU A 11 -28.20 -19.59 -41.83
N GLN A 12 -28.62 -20.82 -41.49
CA GLN A 12 -28.50 -21.36 -40.12
C GLN A 12 -27.05 -21.67 -39.73
N ALA A 13 -26.21 -22.11 -40.67
CA ALA A 13 -24.78 -22.36 -40.41
C ALA A 13 -23.98 -21.07 -40.19
N ILE A 14 -24.34 -19.97 -40.89
CA ILE A 14 -23.70 -18.66 -40.69
C ILE A 14 -24.17 -18.02 -39.38
N LEU A 15 -25.43 -18.21 -38.98
CA LEU A 15 -25.95 -17.66 -37.72
C LEU A 15 -25.38 -18.38 -36.47
N LEU A 16 -25.03 -19.67 -36.57
CA LEU A 16 -24.34 -20.40 -35.49
C LEU A 16 -22.84 -20.06 -35.38
N ALA A 17 -22.20 -19.55 -36.45
CA ALA A 17 -20.78 -19.17 -36.43
C ALA A 17 -20.53 -17.81 -35.75
N THR A 18 -21.57 -16.98 -35.58
CA THR A 18 -21.49 -15.65 -34.95
C THR A 18 -21.92 -15.62 -33.49
N LEU A 19 -22.47 -16.71 -32.93
CA LEU A 19 -22.75 -16.81 -31.50
C LEU A 19 -21.46 -17.12 -30.73
N GLY A 20 -20.73 -16.04 -30.42
CA GLY A 20 -20.09 -15.92 -29.11
C GLY A 20 -18.77 -16.63 -28.93
N ILE A 21 -17.74 -16.27 -29.72
CA ILE A 21 -16.41 -16.14 -29.14
C ILE A 21 -16.40 -14.83 -28.34
N THR A 22 -17.18 -14.80 -27.26
CA THR A 22 -16.85 -13.90 -26.15
C THR A 22 -15.65 -14.53 -25.49
N SER A 23 -14.45 -14.30 -26.03
CA SER A 23 -13.25 -14.46 -25.23
C SER A 23 -13.49 -13.60 -23.99
N ALA A 24 -13.71 -14.25 -22.85
CA ALA A 24 -13.64 -13.58 -21.57
C ALA A 24 -12.24 -13.00 -21.52
N ARG A 25 -12.11 -11.73 -21.91
CA ARG A 25 -10.87 -11.00 -21.79
C ARG A 25 -10.64 -10.98 -20.30
N SER A 26 -9.70 -11.82 -19.84
CA SER A 26 -9.28 -11.82 -18.45
C SER A 26 -9.14 -10.37 -18.04
N ALA A 27 -9.84 -9.98 -16.97
CA ALA A 27 -9.70 -8.63 -16.45
C ALA A 27 -8.20 -8.33 -16.34
N ASP A 28 -7.80 -7.14 -16.76
CA ASP A 28 -6.40 -6.72 -16.64
C ASP A 28 -5.98 -6.94 -15.19
N PRO A 29 -4.99 -7.83 -14.92
CA PRO A 29 -4.65 -8.20 -13.54
C PRO A 29 -4.03 -7.04 -12.76
N LEU A 30 -3.59 -5.98 -13.44
CA LEU A 30 -2.93 -4.81 -12.85
C LEU A 30 -3.48 -3.51 -13.48
N PRO A 31 -4.75 -3.15 -13.23
CA PRO A 31 -5.45 -2.09 -13.95
C PRO A 31 -4.95 -0.68 -13.62
N SER A 32 -4.34 -0.49 -12.44
CA SER A 32 -3.71 0.78 -12.04
C SER A 32 -2.27 0.93 -12.54
N TRP A 33 -1.73 -0.07 -13.24
CA TRP A 33 -0.38 -0.04 -13.78
C TRP A 33 -0.38 0.40 -15.24
N ASN A 34 0.42 1.40 -15.56
CA ASN A 34 0.70 1.77 -16.95
C ASN A 34 1.26 0.57 -17.72
N ASP A 35 0.85 0.44 -18.97
CA ASP A 35 1.43 -0.57 -19.85
C ASP A 35 2.91 -0.25 -20.11
N GLY A 36 3.78 -1.24 -19.92
CA GLY A 36 5.22 -1.08 -20.05
C GLY A 36 6.00 -2.27 -19.48
N ALA A 37 7.33 -2.17 -19.57
CA ALA A 37 8.24 -3.26 -19.20
C ALA A 37 8.04 -3.75 -17.75
N THR A 38 7.75 -2.85 -16.80
CA THR A 38 7.56 -3.23 -15.39
C THR A 38 6.33 -4.12 -15.21
N LYS A 39 5.15 -3.69 -15.69
CA LYS A 39 3.90 -4.47 -15.61
C LYS A 39 4.07 -5.84 -16.29
N GLN A 40 4.68 -5.84 -17.49
CA GLN A 40 4.95 -7.07 -18.23
C GLN A 40 5.84 -8.03 -17.46
N ARG A 41 6.94 -7.54 -16.86
CA ARG A 41 7.87 -8.37 -16.08
C ARG A 41 7.24 -8.95 -14.82
N ILE A 42 6.40 -8.17 -14.12
CA ILE A 42 5.67 -8.67 -12.95
C ILE A 42 4.73 -9.81 -13.37
N VAL A 43 3.91 -9.59 -14.40
CA VAL A 43 2.96 -10.61 -14.88
C VAL A 43 3.67 -11.85 -15.40
N GLU A 44 4.77 -11.69 -16.14
CA GLU A 44 5.54 -12.80 -16.67
C GLU A 44 6.22 -13.60 -15.56
N PHE A 45 6.84 -12.92 -14.59
CA PHE A 45 7.46 -13.57 -13.44
C PHE A 45 6.43 -14.37 -12.64
N VAL A 46 5.27 -13.78 -12.33
CA VAL A 46 4.20 -14.50 -11.64
C VAL A 46 3.73 -15.69 -12.46
N ARG A 47 3.57 -15.56 -13.79
CA ARG A 47 3.18 -16.68 -14.66
C ARG A 47 4.21 -17.80 -14.65
N SER A 48 5.50 -17.49 -14.80
CA SER A 48 6.57 -18.49 -14.89
C SER A 48 6.68 -19.31 -13.60
N VAL A 49 6.66 -18.64 -12.44
CA VAL A 49 6.77 -19.33 -11.14
C VAL A 49 5.50 -20.06 -10.71
N THR A 50 4.37 -19.82 -11.38
CA THR A 50 3.08 -20.46 -11.05
C THR A 50 2.61 -21.51 -12.05
N THR A 51 3.21 -21.59 -13.24
CA THR A 51 2.86 -22.58 -14.27
C THR A 51 3.37 -23.96 -13.87
N VAL A 52 2.45 -24.86 -13.50
CA VAL A 52 2.76 -26.22 -13.06
C VAL A 52 3.50 -26.99 -14.15
N GLY A 53 4.59 -27.64 -13.77
CA GLY A 53 5.44 -28.40 -14.71
C GLY A 53 6.40 -27.53 -15.55
N GLY A 54 6.34 -26.20 -15.41
CA GLY A 54 7.30 -25.29 -16.04
C GLY A 54 8.68 -25.32 -15.36
N PRO A 55 9.75 -24.90 -16.07
CA PRO A 55 11.12 -24.94 -15.56
C PRO A 55 11.34 -24.03 -14.35
N ASP A 56 10.59 -22.92 -14.26
CA ASP A 56 10.68 -21.95 -13.16
C ASP A 56 9.65 -22.18 -12.05
N PHE A 57 8.88 -23.28 -12.12
CA PHE A 57 7.76 -23.52 -11.20
C PHE A 57 8.22 -23.52 -9.74
N VAL A 58 7.60 -22.67 -8.92
CA VAL A 58 7.81 -22.62 -7.47
C VAL A 58 6.57 -23.23 -6.77
N PRO A 59 6.75 -24.23 -5.88
CA PRO A 59 5.65 -24.76 -5.07
C PRO A 59 4.94 -23.66 -4.28
N VAL A 60 3.62 -23.76 -4.10
CA VAL A 60 2.79 -22.73 -3.45
C VAL A 60 3.36 -22.29 -2.10
N SER A 61 3.82 -23.23 -1.27
CA SER A 61 4.38 -22.96 0.06
C SER A 61 5.69 -22.15 0.04
N LYS A 62 6.33 -21.98 -1.11
CA LYS A 62 7.58 -21.24 -1.29
C LYS A 62 7.40 -19.89 -2.00
N ARG A 63 6.17 -19.53 -2.39
CA ARG A 63 5.87 -18.27 -3.09
C ARG A 63 5.75 -17.10 -2.10
N ILE A 64 6.88 -16.72 -1.52
CA ILE A 64 6.95 -15.61 -0.56
C ILE A 64 7.47 -14.36 -1.27
N ALA A 65 6.70 -13.27 -1.18
CA ALA A 65 7.10 -11.94 -1.64
C ALA A 65 7.11 -10.99 -0.44
N THR A 66 8.16 -10.19 -0.33
CA THR A 66 8.31 -9.18 0.72
C THR A 66 8.22 -7.79 0.11
N PHE A 67 7.43 -6.92 0.75
CA PHE A 67 7.31 -5.52 0.39
C PHE A 67 7.78 -4.69 1.58
N ASP A 68 8.55 -3.65 1.30
CA ASP A 68 8.69 -2.56 2.25
C ASP A 68 7.35 -1.81 2.38
N ASN A 69 7.19 -0.97 3.40
CA ASN A 69 5.97 -0.23 3.65
C ASN A 69 6.11 1.24 3.27
N ASP A 70 6.98 1.98 3.97
CA ASP A 70 7.24 3.40 3.74
C ASP A 70 7.83 3.64 2.34
N GLY A 71 7.20 4.52 1.55
CA GLY A 71 7.62 4.81 0.18
C GLY A 71 7.30 3.70 -0.85
N THR A 72 6.82 2.54 -0.40
CA THR A 72 6.52 1.38 -1.26
C THR A 72 5.02 1.06 -1.31
N LEU A 73 4.34 0.96 -0.17
CA LEU A 73 2.90 0.71 -0.07
C LEU A 73 2.10 1.98 0.27
N TRP A 74 2.77 2.98 0.84
CA TRP A 74 2.20 4.29 1.13
C TRP A 74 3.23 5.42 1.05
N SER A 75 2.78 6.68 1.10
CA SER A 75 3.67 7.85 1.09
C SER A 75 4.56 7.95 2.34
N GLU A 76 5.84 8.31 2.17
CA GLU A 76 6.78 8.57 3.28
C GLU A 76 7.21 10.04 3.43
N GLN A 77 6.81 10.90 2.49
CA GLN A 77 7.23 12.31 2.45
C GLN A 77 6.15 13.22 3.04
N PRO A 78 6.47 14.25 3.84
CA PRO A 78 7.81 14.75 4.16
C PRO A 78 8.50 14.01 5.33
N ALA A 79 7.81 13.08 5.96
CA ALA A 79 8.32 12.26 7.04
C ALA A 79 7.44 11.01 7.22
N TYR A 80 8.04 9.94 7.75
CA TYR A 80 7.36 8.68 8.06
C TYR A 80 6.11 8.90 8.92
N PHE A 81 5.09 8.07 8.70
CA PHE A 81 3.85 8.14 9.48
C PHE A 81 4.12 7.87 10.97
N GLN A 82 5.07 6.99 11.27
CA GLN A 82 5.49 6.72 12.65
C GLN A 82 6.05 7.97 13.33
N LEU A 83 6.86 8.78 12.64
CA LEU A 83 7.37 10.05 13.18
C LEU A 83 6.23 11.04 13.43
N GLN A 84 5.30 11.17 12.48
CA GLN A 84 4.11 12.03 12.64
C GLN A 84 3.24 11.60 13.83
N PHE A 85 3.06 10.29 14.01
CA PHE A 85 2.33 9.75 15.15
C PHE A 85 3.07 9.97 16.47
N SER A 86 4.40 9.79 16.52
CA SER A 86 5.21 10.12 17.71
C SER A 86 5.09 11.60 18.08
N ILE A 87 5.12 12.52 17.11
CA ILE A 87 4.89 13.95 17.34
C ILE A 87 3.49 14.20 17.93
N HIS A 88 2.46 13.55 17.39
CA HIS A 88 1.10 13.62 17.96
C HIS A 88 1.05 13.14 19.41
N ARG A 89 1.69 12.00 19.71
CA ARG A 89 1.77 11.44 21.06
C ARG A 89 2.52 12.36 22.03
N THR A 90 3.60 13.03 21.59
CA THR A 90 4.29 14.06 22.39
C THR A 90 3.32 15.15 22.83
N ARG A 91 2.46 15.63 21.94
CA ARG A 91 1.46 16.65 22.28
C ARG A 91 0.41 16.14 23.27
N LYS A 92 -0.04 14.88 23.15
CA LYS A 92 -0.98 14.27 24.11
C LYS A 92 -0.38 14.13 25.51
N LEU A 93 0.90 13.80 25.59
CA LEU A 93 1.61 13.49 26.84
C LEU A 93 2.22 14.72 27.53
N ILE A 94 2.23 15.89 26.88
CA ILE A 94 2.88 17.11 27.42
C ILE A 94 2.32 17.55 28.79
N GLY A 95 1.06 17.21 29.09
CA GLY A 95 0.43 17.54 30.38
C GLY A 95 1.05 16.78 31.55
N SER A 96 1.47 15.53 31.35
CA SER A 96 2.15 14.72 32.37
C SER A 96 3.67 14.84 32.31
N HIS A 97 4.22 15.44 31.24
CA HIS A 97 5.65 15.62 31.01
C HIS A 97 6.01 17.09 30.71
N PRO A 98 5.85 18.03 31.66
CA PRO A 98 6.10 19.45 31.42
C PRO A 98 7.56 19.74 31.00
N GLU A 99 8.53 18.90 31.42
CA GLU A 99 9.95 18.99 31.06
C GLU A 99 10.21 18.82 29.56
N TRP A 100 9.28 18.21 28.82
CA TRP A 100 9.40 18.01 27.37
C TRP A 100 9.31 19.32 26.59
N ARG A 101 8.84 20.41 27.21
CA ARG A 101 8.85 21.75 26.59
C ARG A 101 10.25 22.28 26.32
N THR A 102 11.24 21.84 27.10
CA THR A 102 12.62 22.31 27.02
C THR A 102 13.61 21.20 26.67
N THR A 103 13.19 19.93 26.72
CA THR A 103 14.07 18.77 26.55
C THR A 103 13.98 18.21 25.13
N GLN A 104 15.13 17.97 24.49
CA GLN A 104 15.18 17.26 23.21
C GLN A 104 15.04 15.74 23.39
N PRO A 105 14.41 15.00 22.46
CA PRO A 105 13.87 15.46 21.16
C PRO A 105 12.44 16.03 21.22
N PHE A 106 11.82 16.06 22.40
CA PHE A 106 10.41 16.41 22.56
C PHE A 106 10.10 17.87 22.19
N LYS A 107 11.00 18.79 22.54
CA LYS A 107 10.89 20.19 22.12
C LYS A 107 10.80 20.32 20.59
N ALA A 108 11.69 19.66 19.85
CA ALA A 108 11.65 19.65 18.39
C ALA A 108 10.33 19.08 17.84
N ALA A 109 9.78 18.03 18.47
CA ALA A 109 8.47 17.49 18.11
C ALA A 109 7.33 18.51 18.32
N LEU A 110 7.34 19.24 19.43
CA LEU A 110 6.35 20.28 19.70
C LEU A 110 6.44 21.43 18.68
N GLU A 111 7.66 21.76 18.24
CA GLU A 111 7.97 22.82 17.27
C GLU A 111 7.85 22.37 15.80
N ASN A 112 7.56 21.09 15.53
CA ASN A 112 7.60 20.47 14.19
C ASN A 112 8.95 20.60 13.47
N ASP A 113 10.07 20.63 14.21
CA ASP A 113 11.41 20.68 13.64
C ASP A 113 11.84 19.28 13.15
N LEU A 114 11.38 18.92 11.96
CA LEU A 114 11.71 17.64 11.33
C LEU A 114 13.21 17.47 11.09
N ALA A 115 13.93 18.55 10.78
CA ALA A 115 15.37 18.49 10.52
C ALA A 115 16.14 18.02 11.77
N THR A 116 15.80 18.56 12.94
CA THR A 116 16.34 18.09 14.21
C THR A 116 15.93 16.64 14.47
N LEU A 117 14.66 16.28 14.25
CA LEU A 117 14.15 14.93 14.53
C LEU A 117 14.80 13.86 13.65
N THR A 118 15.15 14.17 12.41
CA THR A 118 15.81 13.24 11.47
C THR A 118 17.34 13.36 11.46
N SER A 119 17.91 14.28 12.24
CA SER A 119 19.36 14.47 12.32
C SER A 119 20.09 13.25 12.91
N GLY A 120 21.41 13.19 12.69
CA GLY A 120 22.26 12.18 13.33
C GLY A 120 21.83 10.74 13.03
N ASN A 121 21.39 10.48 11.79
CA ASN A 121 20.85 9.21 11.34
C ASN A 121 19.58 8.77 12.10
N GLY A 122 18.69 9.72 12.41
CA GLY A 122 17.39 9.44 13.04
C GLY A 122 17.45 9.09 14.53
N LYS A 123 18.58 9.30 15.22
CA LYS A 123 18.67 9.06 16.68
C LYS A 123 17.60 9.83 17.48
N PRO A 124 17.32 11.12 17.20
CA PRO A 124 16.28 11.86 17.90
C PRO A 124 14.89 11.27 17.65
N PHE A 125 14.58 10.87 16.40
CA PHE A 125 13.36 10.15 16.07
C PHE A 125 13.23 8.84 16.88
N LEU A 126 14.25 7.99 16.90
CA LEU A 126 14.23 6.73 17.65
C LEU A 126 13.97 6.97 19.15
N ALA A 127 14.63 7.96 19.75
CA ALA A 127 14.41 8.32 21.14
C ALA A 127 12.98 8.84 21.38
N LEU A 128 12.47 9.70 20.49
CA LEU A 128 11.11 10.21 20.56
C LEU A 128 10.08 9.07 20.53
N THR A 129 10.25 8.14 19.58
CA THR A 129 9.35 7.00 19.42
C THR A 129 9.41 6.06 20.63
N ALA A 130 10.61 5.74 21.13
CA ALA A 130 10.76 4.92 22.33
C ALA A 130 10.07 5.54 23.55
N SER A 131 10.20 6.85 23.76
CA SER A 131 9.61 7.54 24.92
C SER A 131 8.10 7.77 24.80
N THR A 132 7.56 7.95 23.58
CA THR A 132 6.14 8.28 23.39
C THR A 132 5.24 7.06 23.19
N LEU A 133 5.83 5.95 22.72
CA LEU A 133 5.13 4.70 22.42
C LEU A 133 5.54 3.55 23.36
N GLY A 134 6.65 3.69 24.07
CA GLY A 134 7.12 2.69 25.03
C GLY A 134 6.10 2.45 26.13
N GLY A 135 5.98 1.18 26.54
CA GLY A 135 5.06 0.76 27.59
C GLY A 135 3.62 0.51 27.14
N LEU A 136 3.25 0.90 25.91
CA LEU A 136 1.95 0.54 25.34
C LEU A 136 1.91 -0.95 24.97
N THR A 137 0.83 -1.62 25.33
CA THR A 137 0.48 -2.92 24.76
C THR A 137 0.09 -2.77 23.29
N VAL A 138 0.09 -3.89 22.55
CA VAL A 138 -0.35 -3.90 21.13
C VAL A 138 -1.78 -3.38 21.00
N THR A 139 -2.68 -3.75 21.91
CA THR A 139 -4.08 -3.31 21.91
C THR A 139 -4.20 -1.80 22.12
N GLU A 140 -3.45 -1.23 23.06
CA GLU A 140 -3.45 0.21 23.31
C GLU A 140 -2.82 0.98 22.15
N MET A 141 -1.74 0.46 21.56
CA MET A 141 -1.13 1.04 20.37
C MET A 141 -2.12 1.08 19.20
N HIS A 142 -2.84 -0.02 18.96
CA HIS A 142 -3.85 -0.08 17.90
C HIS A 142 -4.98 0.93 18.15
N ALA A 143 -5.48 1.03 19.38
CA ALA A 143 -6.50 2.02 19.74
C ALA A 143 -6.00 3.46 19.54
N GLU A 144 -4.81 3.80 20.03
CA GLU A 144 -4.22 5.14 19.90
C GLU A 144 -3.97 5.54 18.44
N VAL A 145 -3.43 4.62 17.63
CA VAL A 145 -3.24 4.85 16.18
C VAL A 145 -4.60 4.99 15.48
N GLY A 146 -5.56 4.13 15.81
CA GLY A 146 -6.91 4.17 15.26
C GLY A 146 -7.62 5.50 15.53
N GLU A 147 -7.56 6.00 16.76
CA GLU A 147 -8.11 7.32 17.11
C GLU A 147 -7.40 8.46 16.37
N TRP A 148 -6.07 8.41 16.27
CA TRP A 148 -5.30 9.40 15.53
C TRP A 148 -5.70 9.43 14.04
N LEU A 149 -5.79 8.28 13.38
CA LEU A 149 -6.11 8.17 11.95
C LEU A 149 -7.49 8.74 11.57
N LYS A 150 -8.46 8.81 12.50
CA LYS A 150 -9.78 9.42 12.24
C LYS A 150 -9.67 10.88 11.80
N SER A 151 -8.77 11.63 12.44
CA SER A 151 -8.64 13.08 12.26
C SER A 151 -7.32 13.51 11.62
N ALA A 152 -6.30 12.67 11.67
CA ALA A 152 -4.99 12.98 11.11
C ALA A 152 -5.06 13.18 9.59
N ARG A 153 -4.34 14.17 9.10
CA ARG A 153 -4.26 14.53 7.69
C ARG A 153 -2.82 14.74 7.27
N HIS A 154 -2.50 14.33 6.06
CA HIS A 154 -1.18 14.55 5.48
C HIS A 154 -0.96 16.04 5.19
N PRO A 155 0.17 16.65 5.59
CA PRO A 155 0.34 18.11 5.56
C PRO A 155 0.36 18.69 4.14
N ARG A 156 0.90 17.97 3.15
CA ARG A 156 0.91 18.42 1.75
C ARG A 156 -0.43 18.23 1.03
N PHE A 157 -1.10 17.10 1.26
CA PHE A 157 -2.26 16.67 0.48
C PHE A 157 -3.59 17.03 1.14
N GLN A 158 -3.57 17.34 2.45
CA GLN A 158 -4.76 17.63 3.26
C GLN A 158 -5.80 16.50 3.21
N ARG A 159 -5.34 15.26 3.04
CA ARG A 159 -6.16 14.05 2.98
C ARG A 159 -5.89 13.15 4.19
N PRO A 160 -6.87 12.30 4.58
CA PRO A 160 -6.63 11.21 5.51
C PRO A 160 -5.40 10.41 5.11
N TYR A 161 -4.61 10.00 6.09
CA TYR A 161 -3.45 9.15 5.85
C TYR A 161 -3.83 7.80 5.22
N THR A 162 -5.04 7.31 5.48
CA THR A 162 -5.61 6.09 4.87
C THR A 162 -5.85 6.22 3.37
N ASP A 163 -5.92 7.44 2.83
CA ASP A 163 -6.13 7.69 1.40
C ASP A 163 -4.80 7.75 0.62
N LEU A 164 -3.67 7.56 1.31
CA LEU A 164 -2.32 7.63 0.74
C LEU A 164 -1.63 6.27 0.66
N VAL A 165 -2.44 5.20 0.67
CA VAL A 165 -2.04 3.85 0.30
C VAL A 165 -2.14 3.72 -1.23
N PHE A 166 -1.14 3.10 -1.87
CA PHE A 166 -1.05 2.98 -3.33
C PHE A 166 -1.88 1.83 -3.92
#